data_AF-A0A2E7UPV6-F1
#
_entry.id   AF-A0A2E7UPV6-F1
#
_cell.length_a   1.000
_cell.length_b   1.000
_cell.length_c   1.000
_cell.angle_alpha   90.00
_cell.angle_beta   90.00
_cell.angle_gamma   90.00
#
_symmetry.space_group_name_H-M   'P 1'
#
loop_
_entity.id
_entity.type
_entity.pdbx_description
1 polymer ?
#
loop_
_entity_poly.entity_id
_entity_poly.type
_entity_poly.pdbx_seq_one_letter_code
_entity_poly.pdbx_strand_id
1 'polypeptide(L)'
;MDANGLRGLDDQGLVHQELAWEFELTRKSLDHRADALGDVSLLKKLRRNIARAQTVQRERERAQGLQIGALRRAHRSSFNPRSGAGASASAGQAASGFLSGVAGRFGLGGEDS
;
A
#
# COMPACT_ATOMS: atom_id res chain seq x y z
N MET A 1 11.76 -5.27 9.21
CA MET A 1 11.28 -4.86 10.55
C MET A 1 11.01 -6.12 11.34
N ASP A 2 11.64 -6.25 12.50
CA ASP A 2 11.50 -7.44 13.35
C ASP A 2 10.29 -7.31 14.27
N ALA A 3 9.84 -8.43 14.85
CA ALA A 3 8.65 -8.48 15.69
C ALA A 3 8.73 -7.51 16.89
N ASN A 4 9.93 -7.29 17.45
CA ASN A 4 10.14 -6.31 18.51
C ASN A 4 9.91 -4.87 18.04
N GLY A 5 10.25 -4.54 16.79
CA GLY A 5 9.96 -3.22 16.23
C GLY A 5 8.46 -2.96 16.10
N LEU A 6 7.66 -4.00 15.84
CA LEU A 6 6.19 -3.89 15.77
C LEU A 6 5.55 -3.69 17.15
N ARG A 7 6.09 -4.32 18.19
CA ARG A 7 5.56 -4.21 19.56
C ARG A 7 5.73 -2.81 20.16
N GLY A 8 6.72 -2.05 19.70
CA GLY A 8 6.96 -0.67 20.14
C GLY A 8 6.05 0.39 19.52
N LEU A 9 5.28 0.04 18.48
CA LEU A 9 4.33 0.97 17.87
C LEU A 9 3.06 1.10 18.73
N ASP A 10 2.43 2.27 18.69
CA ASP A 10 1.06 2.43 19.18
C ASP A 10 0.06 1.65 18.32
N ASP A 11 -1.18 1.49 18.78
CA ASP A 11 -2.20 0.70 18.06
C ASP A 11 -2.50 1.28 16.68
N GLN A 12 -2.53 2.61 16.56
CA GLN A 12 -2.69 3.29 15.28
C GLN A 12 -1.49 3.06 14.37
N GLY A 13 -0.26 3.28 14.85
CA GLY A 13 0.96 3.06 14.08
C GLY A 13 1.12 1.62 13.61
N LEU A 14 0.73 0.65 14.44
CA LEU A 14 0.73 -0.77 14.06
C LEU A 14 -0.22 -1.07 12.90
N VAL A 15 -1.44 -0.51 12.93
CA VAL A 15 -2.42 -0.66 11.83
C VAL A 15 -1.95 0.09 10.59
N HIS A 16 -1.42 1.30 10.73
CA HIS A 16 -0.93 2.10 9.60
C HIS A 16 0.27 1.43 8.92
N GLN A 17 1.15 0.81 9.70
CA GLN A 17 2.29 0.05 9.17
C GLN A 17 1.85 -1.20 8.39
N GLU A 18 0.83 -1.92 8.87
CA GLU A 18 0.21 -3.03 8.14
C GLU A 18 -0.34 -2.54 6.79
N LEU A 19 -1.15 -1.48 6.79
CA LEU A 19 -1.77 -0.92 5.59
C LEU A 19 -0.74 -0.38 4.59
N ALA A 20 0.36 0.20 5.08
CA ALA A 20 1.47 0.63 4.24
C ALA A 20 2.11 -0.55 3.49
N TRP A 21 2.33 -1.68 4.17
CA TRP A 21 2.85 -2.90 3.53
C TRP A 21 1.84 -3.54 2.58
N GLU A 22 0.54 -3.51 2.88
CA GLU A 22 -0.51 -3.97 1.95
C GLU A 22 -0.51 -3.13 0.66
N PHE A 23 -0.37 -1.81 0.77
CA PHE A 23 -0.28 -0.91 -0.37
C PHE A 23 0.99 -1.18 -1.19
N GLU A 24 2.14 -1.33 -0.52
CA GLU A 24 3.40 -1.66 -1.18
C GLU A 24 3.36 -3.03 -1.88
N LEU A 25 2.76 -4.03 -1.23
CA LEU A 25 2.58 -5.36 -1.83
C LEU A 25 1.74 -5.28 -3.10
N THR A 26 0.67 -4.49 -3.10
CA THR A 26 -0.16 -4.24 -4.27
C THR A 26 0.68 -3.64 -5.39
N ARG A 27 1.43 -2.56 -5.10
CA ARG A 27 2.31 -1.91 -6.08
C ARG A 27 3.34 -2.88 -6.66
N LYS A 28 4.07 -3.60 -5.81
CA LYS A 28 5.09 -4.58 -6.24
C LYS A 28 4.49 -5.75 -7.01
N SER A 29 3.26 -6.14 -6.73
CA SER A 29 2.55 -7.18 -7.50
C SER A 29 2.19 -6.72 -8.91
N LEU A 30 1.89 -5.42 -9.09
CA LEU A 30 1.69 -4.83 -10.41
C LEU A 30 3.02 -4.75 -11.16
N ASP A 31 4.10 -4.30 -10.50
CA ASP A 31 5.44 -4.28 -11.09
C ASP A 31 5.87 -5.68 -11.54
N HIS A 32 5.58 -6.72 -10.74
CA HIS A 32 5.88 -8.11 -11.09
C HIS A 32 5.09 -8.60 -12.31
N ARG A 33 3.84 -8.18 -12.47
CA ARG A 33 3.03 -8.54 -13.65
C ARG A 33 3.48 -7.82 -14.92
N ALA A 34 4.15 -6.69 -14.77
CA ALA A 34 4.71 -5.91 -15.87
C ALA A 34 6.19 -6.26 -16.15
N ASP A 35 6.72 -7.35 -15.57
CA ASP A 35 8.14 -7.75 -15.61
C ASP A 35 9.13 -6.64 -15.22
N ALA A 36 8.66 -5.65 -14.46
CA ALA A 36 9.43 -4.50 -13.99
C ALA A 36 9.98 -4.70 -12.56
N LEU A 37 9.70 -5.85 -11.93
CA LEU A 37 10.16 -6.14 -10.58
C LEU A 37 11.55 -6.79 -10.58
N GLY A 38 12.56 -6.04 -10.17
CA GLY A 38 13.94 -6.55 -10.08
C GLY A 38 14.20 -7.61 -8.99
N ASP A 39 13.41 -7.66 -7.92
CA ASP A 39 13.56 -8.65 -6.83
C ASP A 39 12.22 -9.19 -6.33
N VAL A 40 11.91 -10.45 -6.69
CA VAL A 40 10.69 -11.17 -6.29
C VAL A 40 10.68 -11.50 -4.80
N SER A 41 11.85 -11.56 -4.13
CA SER A 41 11.96 -11.85 -2.71
C SER A 41 11.25 -10.79 -1.85
N LEU A 42 11.10 -9.56 -2.38
CA LEU A 42 10.39 -8.46 -1.74
C LEU A 42 8.92 -8.81 -1.49
N LEU A 43 8.25 -9.49 -2.42
CA LEU A 43 6.86 -9.92 -2.24
C LEU A 43 6.72 -10.87 -1.04
N LYS A 44 7.63 -11.84 -0.93
CA LYS A 44 7.65 -12.80 0.19
C LYS A 44 7.97 -12.10 1.52
N LYS A 45 8.88 -11.12 1.52
CA LYS A 45 9.21 -10.30 2.70
C LYS A 45 7.99 -9.50 3.16
N LEU A 46 7.31 -8.80 2.25
CA LEU A 46 6.11 -8.01 2.54
C LEU A 46 4.99 -8.86 3.14
N ARG A 47 4.66 -10.02 2.52
CA ARG A 47 3.65 -10.94 3.05
C ARG A 47 3.94 -11.41 4.48
N ARG A 48 5.21 -11.72 4.78
CA ARG A 48 5.62 -12.11 6.14
C ARG A 48 5.51 -10.95 7.14
N ASN A 49 5.84 -9.73 6.72
CA ASN A 49 5.73 -8.55 7.57
C ASN A 49 4.26 -8.25 7.90
N ILE A 50 3.35 -8.33 6.91
CA ILE A 50 1.89 -8.19 7.11
C ILE A 50 1.40 -9.23 8.12
N ALA A 51 1.73 -10.51 7.92
CA ALA A 51 1.32 -11.58 8.84
C ALA A 51 1.83 -11.33 10.27
N ARG A 52 3.07 -10.85 10.45
CA ARG A 52 3.61 -10.48 11.77
C ARG A 52 2.84 -9.33 12.41
N ALA A 53 2.51 -8.28 11.66
CA ALA A 53 1.70 -7.17 12.17
C ALA A 53 0.31 -7.64 12.62
N GLN A 54 -0.35 -8.49 11.83
CA GLN A 54 -1.65 -9.08 12.17
C GLN A 54 -1.59 -9.93 13.43
N THR A 55 -0.51 -10.71 13.64
CA THR A 55 -0.31 -11.44 14.89
C THR A 55 -0.22 -10.50 16.09
N VAL A 56 0.57 -9.43 16.00
CA VAL A 56 0.70 -8.45 17.10
C VAL A 56 -0.63 -7.74 17.36
N GLN A 57 -1.36 -7.33 16.32
CA GLN A 57 -2.70 -6.76 16.48
C GLN A 57 -3.63 -7.74 17.18
N ARG A 58 -3.61 -9.02 16.80
CA ARG A 58 -4.46 -10.04 17.41
C ARG A 58 -4.10 -10.30 18.88
N GLU A 59 -2.82 -10.28 19.22
CA GLU A 59 -2.35 -10.36 20.62
C GLU A 59 -2.91 -9.18 21.44
N ARG A 60 -2.85 -7.96 20.90
CA ARG A 60 -3.36 -6.75 21.57
C ARG A 60 -4.88 -6.75 21.70
N GLU A 61 -5.59 -7.12 20.64
CA GLU A 61 -7.05 -7.29 20.67
C GLU A 61 -7.45 -8.27 21.76
N ARG A 62 -6.77 -9.41 21.88
CA ARG A 62 -7.05 -10.39 22.92
C ARG A 62 -6.78 -9.83 24.32
N ALA A 63 -5.66 -9.11 24.50
CA ALA A 63 -5.32 -8.49 25.78
C ALA A 63 -6.34 -7.42 26.23
N GLN A 64 -6.95 -6.72 25.27
CA GLN A 64 -7.96 -5.69 25.51
C GLN A 64 -9.40 -6.24 25.49
N GLY A 65 -9.61 -7.55 25.30
CA GLY A 65 -10.95 -8.15 25.22
C GLY A 65 -11.73 -7.78 23.95
N LEU A 66 -11.04 -7.32 22.89
CA LEU A 66 -11.63 -6.88 21.64
C LEU A 66 -11.90 -8.04 20.66
N GLN A 67 -12.91 -7.83 19.81
CA GLN A 67 -13.23 -8.71 18.69
C GLN A 67 -12.13 -8.71 17.62
N ILE A 68 -12.07 -9.77 16.79
CA ILE A 68 -11.13 -9.85 15.66
C ILE A 68 -11.27 -8.63 14.75
N GLY A 69 -10.14 -8.00 14.44
CA GLY A 69 -10.04 -6.87 13.53
C GLY A 69 -10.62 -5.56 14.08
N ALA A 70 -10.85 -5.47 15.39
CA ALA A 70 -11.33 -4.26 16.03
C ALA A 70 -10.33 -3.10 15.86
N LEU A 71 -9.03 -3.37 16.07
CA LEU A 71 -7.99 -2.33 15.93
C LEU A 71 -7.94 -1.82 14.49
N ARG A 72 -7.96 -2.74 13.52
CA ARG A 72 -7.97 -2.38 12.10
C ARG A 72 -9.20 -1.55 11.74
N ARG A 73 -10.40 -1.91 12.21
CA ARG A 73 -11.62 -1.11 11.97
C ARG A 73 -11.54 0.28 12.57
N ALA A 74 -10.97 0.41 13.77
CA ALA A 74 -10.84 1.69 14.46
C ALA A 74 -9.87 2.66 13.77
N HIS A 75 -8.73 2.17 13.26
CA HIS A 75 -7.65 3.03 12.77
C HIS A 75 -7.48 3.05 11.24
N ARG A 76 -8.24 2.23 10.49
CA ARG A 76 -8.14 2.19 9.01
C ARG A 76 -8.54 3.50 8.34
N SER A 77 -9.55 4.20 8.86
CA SER A 77 -10.05 5.43 8.25
C SER A 77 -9.07 6.59 8.33
N SER A 78 -8.16 6.58 9.32
CA SER A 78 -7.14 7.62 9.49
C SER A 78 -5.86 7.37 8.69
N PHE A 79 -5.77 6.23 7.99
CA PHE A 79 -4.58 5.90 7.20
C PHE A 79 -4.55 6.69 5.89
N ASN A 80 -3.48 7.47 5.69
CA ASN A 80 -3.21 8.14 4.42
C ASN A 80 -1.93 7.57 3.76
N PRO A 81 -2.06 6.79 2.67
CA PRO A 81 -0.93 6.15 2.01
C PRO A 81 0.05 7.13 1.39
N ARG A 82 -0.35 8.40 1.16
CA ARG A 82 0.52 9.45 0.61
C ARG A 82 1.36 10.15 1.67
N SER A 83 0.99 10.04 2.96
CA SER A 83 1.71 10.73 4.04
C SER A 83 3.00 10.02 4.47
N GLY A 84 3.11 8.70 4.22
CA GLY A 84 4.30 7.90 4.49
C GLY A 84 5.31 7.86 3.33
N ALA A 85 4.98 8.46 2.18
CA ALA A 85 5.96 8.73 1.15
C ALA A 85 6.76 9.96 1.57
N GLY A 86 7.90 9.72 2.22
CA GLY A 86 8.85 10.76 2.58
C GLY A 86 9.06 11.75 1.42
N ALA A 87 9.08 13.03 1.78
CA ALA A 87 9.32 14.17 0.91
C ALA A 87 10.40 13.90 -0.16
N SER A 88 9.95 13.61 -1.38
CA SER A 88 10.67 13.97 -2.59
C SER A 88 9.75 14.91 -3.35
N ALA A 89 10.07 16.20 -3.24
CA ALA A 89 9.37 17.26 -3.93
C ALA A 89 9.62 17.11 -5.45
N SER A 90 8.59 16.69 -6.16
CA SER A 90 8.35 17.13 -7.53
C SER A 90 6.84 17.11 -7.78
N ALA A 91 6.15 18.02 -7.11
CA ALA A 91 4.81 18.43 -7.51
C ALA A 91 4.95 19.30 -8.76
N GLY A 92 4.68 18.72 -9.93
CA GLY A 92 4.60 19.42 -11.20
C GLY A 92 3.86 18.56 -12.23
N GLN A 93 2.65 19.00 -12.57
CA GLN A 93 1.78 18.52 -13.66
C GLN A 93 1.19 17.11 -13.49
N ALA A 94 -0.04 16.99 -12.99
CA ALA A 94 -1.30 17.25 -13.72
C ALA A 94 -1.53 16.25 -14.87
N ALA A 95 -2.40 15.30 -14.55
CA ALA A 95 -3.19 14.46 -15.43
C ALA A 95 -3.38 14.97 -16.88
N SER A 96 -2.61 14.43 -17.82
CA SER A 96 -2.93 14.52 -19.27
C SER A 96 -2.42 13.33 -20.10
N GLY A 97 -1.59 12.44 -19.56
CA GLY A 97 -0.94 11.37 -20.34
C GLY A 97 -1.77 10.11 -20.63
N PHE A 98 -2.80 9.81 -19.82
CA PHE A 98 -3.49 8.50 -19.93
C PHE A 98 -4.54 8.45 -21.06
N LEU A 99 -5.12 9.59 -21.44
CA LEU A 99 -6.18 9.65 -22.47
C LEU A 99 -5.65 9.90 -23.88
N SER A 100 -4.42 10.40 -24.02
CA SER A 100 -3.78 10.65 -25.32
C SER A 100 -3.53 9.36 -26.12
N GLY A 101 -3.13 8.27 -25.45
CA GLY A 101 -2.83 6.99 -26.12
C GLY A 101 -4.06 6.21 -26.59
N VAL A 102 -5.23 6.44 -26.00
CA VAL A 102 -6.47 5.72 -26.36
C VAL A 102 -7.09 6.32 -27.61
N ALA A 103 -7.10 7.65 -27.75
CA ALA A 103 -7.66 8.32 -28.93
C ALA A 103 -6.91 7.94 -30.23
N GLY A 104 -5.59 7.79 -30.18
CA GLY A 104 -4.79 7.35 -31.34
C GLY A 104 -4.97 5.87 -31.70
N ARG A 105 -5.36 5.01 -30.76
CA ARG A 105 -5.55 3.56 -30.98
C ARG A 105 -6.89 3.22 -31.63
N PHE A 106 -7.90 4.09 -31.45
CA PHE A 106 -9.28 3.82 -31.89
C PHE A 106 -9.72 4.56 -33.16
N GLY A 107 -8.81 5.24 -33.86
CA GLY A 107 -9.09 5.76 -35.21
C GLY A 107 -10.34 6.65 -35.30
N LEU A 108 -10.65 7.37 -34.21
CA LEU A 108 -11.81 8.26 -34.09
C LEU A 108 -11.45 9.72 -34.44
N GLY A 109 -10.38 9.91 -35.21
CA GLY A 109 -9.97 11.20 -35.77
C GLY A 109 -10.02 11.13 -37.29
N GLY A 110 -11.24 11.04 -37.82
CA GLY A 110 -11.50 11.23 -39.24
C GLY A 110 -11.13 12.66 -39.67
N GLU A 111 -10.64 12.72 -40.91
CA GLU A 111 -10.25 13.91 -41.67
C GLU A 111 -11.32 15.00 -41.69
N ASP A 112 -10.89 16.26 -41.75
CA ASP A 112 -11.44 17.22 -42.72
C ASP A 112 -10.39 18.30 -42.99
N SER A 113 -10.14 18.52 -44.29
CA SER A 113 -9.36 19.62 -44.85
C SER A 113 -10.19 20.90 -44.93
#